data_AF-A0A537PKG5-F1
#
_entry.id   AF-A0A537PKG5-F1
#
_cell.length_a   1.000
_cell.length_b   1.000
_cell.length_c   1.000
_cell.angle_alpha   90.00
_cell.angle_beta   90.00
_cell.angle_gamma   90.00
#
_symmetry.space_group_name_H-M   'P 1'
#
loop_
_entity.id
_entity.type
_entity.pdbx_description
1 polymer ?
#
loop_
_entity_poly.entity_id
_entity_poly.type
_entity_poly.pdbx_seq_one_letter_code
_entity_poly.pdbx_strand_id
1 'polypeptide(L)'
;GGREIGTAFYRGSNNTPYNPDFAAWARAAGAEGVTVAKSEDLRGALEHAIASNKPFVLDVHVDANVHPPATGAWQLPPTPYNEPVFGQRFLPSDEAPVK
;
A
#
# COMPACT_ATOMS: atom_id res chain seq x y z
N GLY A 1 2.80 2.81 23.85
CA GLY A 1 2.29 1.64 23.10
C GLY A 1 2.38 1.98 21.64
N GLY A 2 3.04 1.14 20.84
CA GLY A 2 3.32 1.39 19.42
C GLY A 2 2.05 1.56 18.58
N ARG A 3 2.18 2.26 17.44
CA ARG A 3 1.10 2.63 16.51
C ARG A 3 0.60 1.45 15.64
N GLU A 4 0.90 0.22 16.05
CA GLU A 4 0.63 -0.99 15.30
C GLU A 4 -0.50 -1.77 16.01
N ILE A 5 -1.74 -1.54 15.60
CA ILE A 5 -2.90 -2.25 16.17
C ILE A 5 -3.37 -3.29 15.15
N GLY A 6 -3.15 -4.57 15.45
CA GLY A 6 -3.82 -5.70 14.79
C GLY A 6 -3.30 -6.10 13.41
N THR A 7 -2.32 -5.37 12.85
CA THR A 7 -1.75 -5.67 11.51
C THR A 7 -0.30 -6.13 11.53
N ALA A 8 0.37 -6.08 12.70
CA ALA A 8 1.74 -6.55 12.86
C ALA A 8 1.75 -7.99 13.33
N PHE A 9 2.50 -8.85 12.63
CA PHE A 9 2.63 -10.26 12.94
C PHE A 9 4.04 -10.56 13.46
N TYR A 10 4.09 -11.23 14.62
CA TYR A 10 5.33 -11.56 15.29
C TYR A 10 5.36 -13.04 15.68
N ARG A 11 6.51 -13.70 15.57
CA ARG A 11 6.66 -15.11 15.98
C ARG A 11 7.73 -15.31 17.05
N GLY A 12 7.51 -16.33 17.86
CA GLY A 12 8.48 -16.83 18.85
C GLY A 12 8.67 -15.91 20.05
N SER A 13 9.56 -16.30 20.96
CA SER A 13 9.89 -15.53 22.17
C SER A 13 10.57 -14.20 21.89
N ASN A 14 11.23 -14.06 20.74
CA ASN A 14 12.00 -12.88 20.36
C ASN A 14 11.17 -11.85 19.57
N ASN A 15 9.86 -12.06 19.45
CA ASN A 15 8.93 -11.16 18.76
C ASN A 15 9.44 -10.75 17.35
N THR A 16 9.93 -11.74 16.59
CA THR A 16 10.50 -11.48 15.26
C THR A 16 9.37 -11.19 14.27
N PRO A 17 9.40 -10.05 13.54
CA PRO A 17 8.38 -9.71 12.56
C PRO A 17 8.39 -10.73 11.42
N TYR A 18 7.21 -11.10 10.94
CA TYR A 18 7.05 -11.97 9.77
C TYR A 18 5.82 -11.57 8.97
N ASN A 19 5.77 -11.97 7.70
CA ASN A 19 4.54 -11.91 6.91
C ASN A 19 3.89 -13.30 6.89
N PRO A 20 2.61 -13.44 7.28
CA PRO A 20 1.83 -14.63 7.00
C PRO A 20 1.77 -14.89 5.49
N ASP A 21 1.68 -16.16 5.08
CA ASP A 21 1.48 -16.53 3.68
C ASP A 21 -0.01 -16.38 3.31
N PHE A 22 -0.39 -15.18 2.88
CA PHE A 22 -1.77 -14.89 2.50
C PHE A 22 -2.16 -15.56 1.19
N ALA A 23 -1.20 -15.81 0.30
CA ALA A 23 -1.43 -16.55 -0.93
C ALA A 23 -1.82 -18.02 -0.65
N ALA A 24 -1.15 -18.67 0.30
CA ALA A 24 -1.51 -20.02 0.75
C ALA A 24 -2.87 -20.03 1.45
N TRP A 25 -3.16 -19.02 2.26
CA TRP A 25 -4.47 -18.90 2.90
C TRP A 25 -5.61 -18.73 1.88
N ALA A 26 -5.42 -17.91 0.84
CA ALA A 26 -6.37 -17.76 -0.25
C ALA A 26 -6.64 -19.09 -0.95
N ARG A 27 -5.59 -19.85 -1.26
CA ARG A 27 -5.69 -21.20 -1.83
C ARG A 27 -6.45 -22.17 -0.94
N ALA A 28 -6.21 -22.14 0.37
CA ALA A 28 -6.94 -22.94 1.34
C ALA A 28 -8.43 -22.54 1.45
N ALA A 29 -8.76 -21.27 1.19
CA ALA A 29 -10.12 -20.75 1.19
C ALA A 29 -10.87 -20.94 -0.14
N GLY A 30 -10.25 -21.57 -1.14
CA GLY A 30 -10.86 -21.83 -2.46
C GLY A 30 -10.70 -20.69 -3.48
N ALA A 31 -9.91 -19.67 -3.17
CA ALA A 31 -9.48 -18.65 -4.13
C ALA A 31 -8.11 -19.01 -4.72
N GLU A 32 -7.73 -18.40 -5.84
CA GLU A 32 -6.35 -18.45 -6.31
C GLU A 32 -5.50 -17.44 -5.50
N GLY A 33 -4.19 -17.67 -5.42
CA GLY A 33 -3.31 -16.75 -4.71
C GLY A 33 -1.85 -16.84 -5.13
N VAL A 34 -1.19 -15.68 -5.21
CA VAL A 34 0.25 -15.56 -5.52
C VAL A 34 0.92 -14.52 -4.63
N THR A 35 2.16 -14.78 -4.25
CA THR A 35 3.01 -13.82 -3.51
C THR A 35 3.90 -13.06 -4.48
N VAL A 36 3.91 -11.74 -4.35
CA VAL A 36 4.73 -10.80 -5.12
C VAL A 36 5.74 -10.18 -4.16
N ALA A 37 6.97 -10.70 -4.19
CA ALA A 37 8.06 -10.23 -3.33
C ALA A 37 8.88 -9.09 -3.95
N LYS A 38 8.79 -8.89 -5.27
CA LYS A 38 9.50 -7.84 -6.01
C LYS A 38 8.50 -7.02 -6.82
N SER A 39 8.74 -5.72 -6.90
CA SER A 39 7.87 -4.78 -7.62
C SER A 39 7.77 -5.09 -9.12
N GLU A 40 8.83 -5.60 -9.72
CA GLU A 40 8.90 -5.97 -11.15
C GLU A 40 7.88 -7.07 -11.53
N ASP A 41 7.59 -7.99 -10.61
CA ASP A 41 6.72 -9.14 -10.84
C ASP A 41 5.23 -8.77 -10.75
N LEU A 42 4.90 -7.60 -10.18
CA LEU A 42 3.52 -7.19 -9.92
C LEU A 42 2.69 -7.10 -11.19
N ARG A 43 3.28 -6.57 -12.29
CA ARG A 43 2.58 -6.43 -13.57
C ARG A 43 2.10 -7.78 -14.09
N GLY A 44 3.00 -8.75 -14.20
CA GLY A 44 2.68 -10.07 -14.73
C GLY A 44 1.71 -10.82 -13.82
N ALA A 45 1.87 -10.71 -12.50
CA ALA A 45 0.96 -11.31 -11.53
C ALA A 45 -0.46 -10.74 -11.65
N LEU A 46 -0.59 -9.43 -11.83
CA LEU A 46 -1.89 -8.77 -12.01
C LEU A 46 -2.57 -9.17 -13.32
N GLU A 47 -1.81 -9.17 -14.43
CA GLU A 47 -2.31 -9.60 -15.73
C GLU A 47 -2.80 -11.05 -15.69
N HIS A 48 -2.03 -11.94 -15.05
CA HIS A 48 -2.43 -13.33 -14.84
C HIS A 48 -3.71 -13.45 -14.00
N ALA A 49 -3.79 -12.73 -12.88
CA ALA A 49 -4.94 -12.76 -12.00
C ALA A 49 -6.22 -12.30 -12.71
N ILE A 50 -6.15 -11.21 -13.48
CA ILE A 50 -7.28 -10.74 -14.29
C ILE A 50 -7.68 -11.78 -15.35
N ALA A 51 -6.71 -12.34 -16.08
CA ALA A 51 -6.97 -13.35 -17.11
C ALA A 51 -7.58 -14.64 -16.55
N SER A 52 -7.30 -14.97 -15.28
CA SER A 52 -7.83 -16.17 -14.63
C SER A 52 -9.35 -16.14 -14.47
N ASN A 53 -9.97 -14.95 -14.43
CA ASN A 53 -11.40 -14.75 -14.20
C ASN A 53 -11.96 -15.53 -13.00
N LYS A 54 -11.17 -15.58 -11.91
CA LYS A 54 -11.50 -16.24 -10.65
C LYS A 54 -11.27 -15.27 -9.46
N PRO A 55 -11.85 -15.52 -8.28
CA PRO A 55 -11.41 -14.87 -7.05
C PRO A 55 -9.91 -15.11 -6.83
N PHE A 56 -9.14 -14.03 -6.72
CA PHE A 56 -7.68 -14.08 -6.70
C PHE A 56 -7.12 -13.12 -5.64
N VAL A 57 -6.17 -13.59 -4.83
CA VAL A 57 -5.42 -12.75 -3.87
C VAL A 57 -3.99 -12.55 -4.36
N LEU A 58 -3.57 -11.29 -4.48
CA LEU A 58 -2.17 -10.92 -4.66
C LEU A 58 -1.60 -10.50 -3.30
N ASP A 59 -0.68 -11.30 -2.77
CA ASP A 59 0.04 -11.02 -1.55
C ASP A 59 1.30 -10.22 -1.88
N VAL A 60 1.21 -8.89 -1.84
CA VAL A 60 2.28 -7.97 -2.27
C VAL A 60 3.08 -7.51 -1.06
N HIS A 61 4.37 -7.84 -1.04
CA HIS A 61 5.26 -7.42 0.03
C HIS A 61 5.73 -5.97 -0.16
N VAL A 62 5.52 -5.14 0.84
CA VAL A 62 5.93 -3.73 0.88
C VAL A 62 6.90 -3.53 2.04
N ASP A 63 7.93 -2.72 1.85
CA ASP A 63 8.85 -2.34 2.92
C ASP A 63 8.13 -1.45 3.95
N ALA A 64 8.02 -1.94 5.18
CA ALA A 64 7.37 -1.24 6.28
C ALA A 64 8.07 0.06 6.70
N ASN A 65 9.33 0.27 6.30
CA ASN A 65 10.10 1.46 6.64
C ASN A 65 9.97 2.57 5.60
N VAL A 66 9.49 2.24 4.39
CA VAL A 66 9.28 3.19 3.31
C VAL A 66 7.89 3.81 3.47
N HIS A 67 7.86 5.04 3.96
CA HIS A 67 6.62 5.77 4.15
C HIS A 67 6.22 6.48 2.84
N PRO A 68 4.95 6.41 2.43
CA PRO A 68 4.50 7.19 1.29
C PRO A 68 4.68 8.69 1.59
N PRO A 69 4.97 9.50 0.56
CA PRO A 69 5.03 10.95 0.70
C PRO A 69 3.74 11.46 1.34
N ALA A 70 3.83 12.35 2.33
CA ALA A 70 2.65 12.90 2.99
C ALA A 70 1.76 13.61 1.97
N THR A 71 0.54 13.08 1.76
CA THR A 71 -0.37 13.57 0.71
C THR A 71 -1.27 14.74 1.15
N GLY A 72 -1.20 15.14 2.41
CA GLY A 72 -2.03 16.18 2.98
C GLY A 72 -1.32 16.97 4.08
N ALA A 73 -1.73 18.22 4.24
CA ALA A 73 -1.27 19.10 5.29
C ALA A 73 -2.45 19.44 6.21
N TRP A 74 -2.25 19.29 7.52
CA TRP A 74 -3.19 19.82 8.50
C TRP A 74 -2.85 21.28 8.78
N GLN A 75 -3.80 22.18 8.55
CA GLN A 75 -3.67 23.58 8.95
C GLN A 75 -4.36 23.79 10.30
N LEU A 76 -3.58 24.11 11.32
CA LEU A 76 -4.05 24.43 12.66
C LEU A 76 -3.64 25.87 12.98
N PRO A 77 -4.44 26.90 12.66
CA PRO A 77 -4.08 28.28 12.96
C PRO A 77 -3.74 28.45 14.46
N PRO A 78 -2.63 29.12 14.83
CA PRO A 78 -1.74 29.93 13.99
C PRO A 78 -0.52 29.18 13.41
N THR A 79 -0.39 27.86 13.59
CA THR A 79 0.78 27.12 13.10
C THR A 79 0.83 27.06 11.55
N PRO A 80 1.99 27.35 10.94
CA PRO A 80 2.19 27.16 9.50
C PRO A 80 1.96 25.70 9.10
N TYR A 81 1.37 25.46 7.93
CA TYR A 81 1.17 24.11 7.41
C TYR A 81 2.43 23.64 6.66
N ASN A 82 2.64 22.32 6.60
CA ASN A 82 3.74 21.73 5.81
C ASN A 82 3.35 21.67 4.33
N GLU A 83 4.23 22.09 3.43
CA GLU A 83 3.99 21.93 1.99
C GLU A 83 3.95 20.45 1.58
N PRO A 84 2.99 20.03 0.74
CA PRO A 84 2.96 18.70 0.16
C PRO A 84 4.27 18.33 -0.54
N VAL A 85 4.74 17.10 -0.33
CA VAL A 85 5.96 16.57 -0.97
C VAL A 85 5.72 16.02 -2.39
N PHE A 86 4.55 16.27 -2.97
CA PHE A 86 4.14 15.78 -4.29
C PHE A 86 3.41 16.88 -5.07
N GLY A 87 3.78 17.03 -6.35
CA GLY A 87 3.15 18.01 -7.24
C GLY A 87 3.29 19.46 -6.78
N GLN A 88 2.45 20.33 -7.35
CA GLN A 88 2.29 21.71 -6.89
C GLN A 88 0.81 21.94 -6.57
N ARG A 89 0.52 22.85 -5.64
CA ARG A 89 -0.84 23.29 -5.35
C ARG A 89 -1.49 23.79 -6.64
N PHE A 90 -2.57 23.15 -7.06
CA PHE A 90 -3.39 23.69 -8.14
C PHE A 90 -4.12 24.94 -7.62
N LEU A 91 -3.71 26.10 -8.12
CA LEU A 91 -4.44 27.35 -7.97
C LEU A 91 -5.23 27.52 -9.26
N PRO A 92 -6.58 27.48 -9.21
CA PRO A 92 -7.36 27.95 -10.36
C PRO A 92 -6.95 29.39 -10.62
N SER A 93 -6.26 29.65 -11.73
CA SER A 93 -6.20 31.01 -12.27
C SER A 93 -7.60 31.41 -12.72
N ASP A 94 -7.92 32.70 -12.69
CA ASP A 94 -9.20 33.23 -13.19
C ASP A 94 -9.45 32.98 -14.69
N GLU A 95 -8.51 32.34 -15.39
CA GLU A 95 -8.71 31.80 -16.73
C GLU A 95 -8.62 30.27 -16.70
N ALA A 96 -9.72 29.64 -17.13
CA ALA A 96 -9.86 28.20 -17.26
C ALA A 96 -8.86 27.64 -18.28
N PRO A 97 -8.31 26.42 -18.07
CA PRO A 97 -7.34 25.84 -18.97
C PRO A 97 -8.00 25.51 -20.32
N VAL A 98 -7.41 25.98 -21.42
CA VAL A 98 -7.75 25.55 -22.78
C VAL A 98 -7.39 24.07 -22.92
N LYS A 99 -8.35 23.29 -23.42
CA LYS A 99 -8.29 21.83 -23.63
C LYS A 99 -7.03 21.34 -24.32
#